data_AF-A0A661YK78-F1
#
_entry.id   AF-A0A661YK78-F1
#
_cell.length_a   1.000
_cell.length_b   1.000
_cell.length_c   1.000
_cell.angle_alpha   90.00
_cell.angle_beta   90.00
_cell.angle_gamma   90.00
#
_symmetry.space_group_name_H-M   'P 1'
#
loop_
_entity.id
_entity.type
_entity.pdbx_description
1 polymer ?
#
loop_
_entity_poly.entity_id
_entity_poly.type
_entity_poly.pdbx_seq_one_letter_code
_entity_poly.pdbx_strand_id
1 'polypeptide(L)'
;MTEARSYLPFDEWLYIRIYTGHRTADRILSEILYPLWDKYNKKGFSESWFFVRYSDPDFHLRFRAKMKNKGNSFKLLDELKQLIMPLKNAG
;
A
#
# COMPACT_ATOMS: atom_id res chain seq x y z
N MET A 1 7.24 -17.98 24.53
CA MET A 1 6.24 -18.23 23.46
C MET A 1 5.85 -16.88 22.88
N THR A 2 6.34 -16.54 21.70
CA THR A 2 5.87 -15.34 20.99
C THR A 2 4.45 -15.59 20.53
N GLU A 3 3.47 -14.90 21.11
CA GLU A 3 2.09 -14.91 20.61
C GLU A 3 2.10 -14.48 19.15
N ALA A 4 1.67 -15.37 18.26
CA ALA A 4 1.39 -15.03 16.89
C ALA A 4 0.15 -14.13 16.88
N ARG A 5 0.35 -12.81 16.88
CA ARG A 5 -0.75 -11.86 16.68
C ARG A 5 -1.29 -12.04 15.26
N SER A 6 -2.44 -12.71 15.15
CA SER A 6 -3.20 -12.79 13.91
C SER A 6 -3.96 -11.47 13.74
N TYR A 7 -3.40 -10.56 12.95
CA TYR A 7 -4.10 -9.35 12.54
C TYR A 7 -5.08 -9.70 11.42
N LEU A 8 -6.39 -9.52 11.66
CA LEU A 8 -7.35 -9.57 10.58
C LEU A 8 -7.03 -8.45 9.55
N PRO A 9 -7.31 -8.67 8.26
CA PRO A 9 -7.24 -7.60 7.26
C PRO A 9 -8.04 -6.40 7.78
N PHE A 10 -7.43 -5.21 7.77
CA PHE A 10 -8.02 -3.94 8.24
C PHE A 10 -8.16 -3.72 9.76
N ASP A 11 -7.74 -4.64 10.63
CA ASP A 11 -7.83 -4.39 12.09
C ASP A 11 -6.77 -3.44 12.61
N GLU A 12 -5.58 -3.44 12.01
CA GLU A 12 -4.56 -2.41 12.27
C GLU A 12 -3.85 -1.95 11.00
N TRP A 13 -3.52 -2.89 10.11
CA TRP A 13 -2.77 -2.60 8.89
C TRP A 13 -3.59 -2.94 7.65
N LEU A 14 -3.70 -1.98 6.74
CA LEU A 14 -4.04 -2.23 5.35
C LEU A 14 -2.85 -2.92 4.69
N TYR A 15 -3.08 -4.08 4.09
CA TYR A 15 -2.07 -4.87 3.40
C TYR A 15 -2.41 -5.03 1.92
N ILE A 16 -1.51 -4.60 1.04
CA ILE A 16 -1.71 -4.60 -0.41
C ILE A 16 -0.50 -5.25 -1.09
N ARG A 17 -0.78 -6.17 -2.02
CA ARG A 17 0.22 -6.74 -2.94
C ARG A 17 0.08 -6.08 -4.32
N ILE A 18 1.16 -5.50 -4.83
CA ILE A 18 1.19 -4.84 -6.13
C ILE A 18 2.22 -5.55 -7.01
N TYR A 19 1.74 -6.49 -7.84
CA TYR A 19 2.56 -7.19 -8.83
C TYR A 19 2.87 -6.25 -9.99
N THR A 20 4.16 -6.14 -10.33
CA THR A 20 4.63 -5.16 -11.33
C THR A 20 6.08 -5.49 -11.75
N GLY A 21 6.70 -4.70 -12.62
CA GLY A 21 8.13 -4.79 -12.94
C GLY A 21 8.99 -3.85 -12.09
N HIS A 22 10.30 -4.08 -12.02
CA HIS A 22 11.24 -3.27 -11.20
C HIS A 22 11.11 -1.76 -11.44
N ARG A 23 11.15 -1.32 -12.70
CA ARG A 23 11.04 0.10 -13.06
C ARG A 23 9.69 0.70 -12.67
N THR A 24 8.61 -0.05 -12.91
CA THR A 24 7.25 0.39 -12.58
C THR A 24 7.03 0.44 -11.07
N ALA A 25 7.66 -0.43 -10.29
CA ALA A 25 7.62 -0.34 -8.83
C ALA A 25 8.23 0.95 -8.29
N ASP A 26 9.36 1.41 -8.85
CA ASP A 26 9.97 2.66 -8.44
C ASP A 26 9.04 3.84 -8.70
N ARG A 27 8.40 3.87 -9.88
CA ARG A 27 7.38 4.86 -10.22
C ARG A 27 6.16 4.79 -9.29
N ILE A 28 5.65 3.59 -9.00
CA ILE A 28 4.54 3.42 -8.05
C ILE A 28 4.92 3.97 -6.67
N LEU A 29 6.15 3.74 -6.21
CA LEU A 29 6.61 4.23 -4.91
C LEU A 29 6.72 5.75 -4.88
N SER A 30 7.38 6.37 -5.86
CA SER A 30 7.68 7.80 -5.86
C SER A 30 6.57 8.68 -6.40
N GLU A 31 5.82 8.23 -7.40
CA GLU A 31 4.80 9.02 -8.11
C GLU A 31 3.38 8.77 -7.56
N ILE A 32 3.13 7.64 -6.90
CA ILE A 32 1.79 7.27 -6.40
C ILE A 32 1.76 7.15 -4.87
N LEU A 33 2.52 6.21 -4.30
CA LEU A 33 2.42 5.87 -2.88
C LEU A 33 2.88 7.02 -1.99
N TYR A 34 4.04 7.63 -2.29
CA TYR A 34 4.57 8.73 -1.48
C TYR A 34 3.68 10.00 -1.52
N PRO A 35 3.26 10.51 -2.69
CA PRO A 35 2.36 11.67 -2.74
C PRO A 35 1.01 11.42 -2.07
N LEU A 36 0.46 10.23 -2.25
CA LEU A 36 -0.78 9.84 -1.59
C LEU A 36 -0.62 9.77 -0.07
N TRP A 37 0.49 9.22 0.41
CA TRP A 37 0.79 9.19 1.83
C TRP A 37 0.93 10.60 2.42
N ASP A 38 1.68 11.49 1.78
CA ASP A 38 1.87 12.88 2.23
C ASP A 38 0.52 13.63 2.31
N LYS A 39 -0.35 13.45 1.31
CA LYS A 39 -1.73 13.97 1.32
C LYS A 39 -2.54 13.48 2.53
N TYR A 40 -2.46 12.20 2.87
CA TYR A 40 -3.18 11.64 4.02
C TYR A 40 -2.57 12.06 5.36
N ASN A 41 -1.24 12.17 5.42
CA ASN A 41 -0.53 12.62 6.61
C ASN A 41 -0.89 14.07 6.96
N LYS A 42 -0.91 14.96 5.96
CA LYS A 42 -1.35 16.36 6.13
C LYS A 42 -2.79 16.50 6.63
N LYS A 43 -3.65 15.51 6.33
CA LYS A 43 -5.04 15.45 6.82
C LYS A 43 -5.19 14.75 8.17
N GLY A 44 -4.09 14.24 8.74
CA GLY A 44 -4.12 13.46 9.98
C GLY A 44 -4.83 12.12 9.83
N PHE A 45 -4.89 11.54 8.63
CA PHE A 45 -5.63 10.30 8.37
C PHE A 45 -4.78 9.02 8.55
N SER A 46 -3.46 9.18 8.51
CA SER A 46 -2.47 8.10 8.58
C SER A 46 -1.69 8.10 9.89
N GLU A 47 -1.08 6.95 10.20
CA GLU A 47 -0.13 6.80 11.31
C GLU A 47 1.27 6.47 10.82
N SER A 48 1.42 5.38 10.08
CA SER A 48 2.71 4.87 9.63
C SER A 48 2.55 3.97 8.42
N TRP A 49 3.55 3.92 7.56
CA TRP A 49 3.58 3.01 6.42
C TRP A 49 4.97 2.47 6.18
N PHE A 50 5.04 1.39 5.44
CA PHE A 50 6.28 0.90 4.86
C PHE A 50 5.96 0.03 3.64
N PHE A 51 6.99 -0.34 2.91
CA PHE A 51 6.90 -1.29 1.82
C PHE A 51 8.11 -2.24 1.83
N VAL A 52 7.93 -3.40 1.22
CA VAL A 52 9.01 -4.36 0.95
C VAL A 52 8.91 -4.82 -0.50
N ARG A 53 10.04 -4.93 -1.19
CA ARG A 53 10.14 -5.55 -2.52
C ARG A 53 10.37 -7.05 -2.36
N TYR A 54 9.56 -7.84 -3.04
CA TYR A 54 9.69 -9.30 -3.14
C TYR A 54 9.92 -9.69 -4.60
N SER A 55 10.60 -10.82 -4.82
CA SER A 55 10.90 -11.33 -6.16
C SER A 55 10.47 -12.79 -6.36
N ASP A 56 9.67 -13.37 -5.44
CA ASP A 56 9.27 -14.78 -5.46
C ASP A 56 7.75 -14.92 -5.22
N PRO A 57 6.99 -15.62 -6.08
CA PRO A 57 7.39 -16.16 -7.40
C PRO A 57 7.54 -15.08 -8.48
N ASP A 58 6.86 -13.95 -8.32
CA ASP A 58 6.91 -12.79 -9.21
C ASP A 58 7.34 -11.53 -8.46
N PHE A 59 7.93 -10.57 -9.17
CA PHE A 59 8.29 -9.29 -8.57
C PHE A 59 7.05 -8.49 -8.14
N HIS A 60 7.02 -8.09 -6.88
CA HIS A 60 5.91 -7.33 -6.31
C HIS A 60 6.30 -6.45 -5.13
N LEU A 61 5.51 -5.40 -4.92
CA LEU A 61 5.54 -4.61 -3.70
C LEU A 61 4.54 -5.16 -2.69
N ARG A 62 4.97 -5.29 -1.44
CA ARG A 62 4.08 -5.44 -0.28
C ARG A 62 4.01 -4.11 0.42
N PHE A 63 2.92 -3.39 0.19
CA PHE A 63 2.65 -2.12 0.84
C PHE A 63 1.81 -2.36 2.10
N ARG A 64 2.20 -1.73 3.21
CA ARG A 64 1.48 -1.77 4.46
C ARG A 64 1.27 -0.36 4.98
N ALA A 65 0.02 -0.03 5.30
CA ALA A 65 -0.39 1.26 5.82
C ALA A 65 -1.23 1.10 7.08
N LYS A 66 -0.82 1.77 8.15
CA LYS A 66 -1.60 1.92 9.37
C LYS A 66 -2.34 3.25 9.31
N MET A 67 -3.66 3.19 9.37
CA MET A 67 -4.55 4.34 9.26
C MET A 67 -5.24 4.58 10.60
N LYS A 68 -5.61 5.83 10.87
CA LYS A 68 -6.28 6.22 12.13
C LYS A 68 -7.62 5.54 12.36
N ASN A 69 -8.30 5.12 11.29
CA ASN A 69 -9.57 4.40 11.36
C ASN A 69 -9.80 3.59 10.08
N LYS A 70 -10.76 2.65 10.14
CA LYS A 70 -11.12 1.77 9.01
C LYS A 70 -11.62 2.54 7.78
N GLY A 71 -12.34 3.64 7.96
CA GLY A 71 -12.82 4.49 6.85
C GLY A 71 -11.69 5.06 6.00
N ASN A 72 -10.61 5.51 6.64
CA ASN A 72 -9.41 5.98 5.96
C ASN A 72 -8.70 4.86 5.21
N SER A 73 -8.68 3.64 5.76
CA SER A 73 -8.15 2.45 5.07
C SER A 73 -8.95 2.12 3.81
N PHE A 74 -10.29 2.16 3.86
CA PHE A 74 -11.14 1.95 2.68
C PHE A 74 -10.90 3.03 1.62
N LYS A 75 -10.86 4.30 2.04
CA LYS A 75 -10.59 5.41 1.12
C LYS A 75 -9.24 5.28 0.43
N LEU A 76 -8.19 4.92 1.19
CA LEU A 76 -6.85 4.68 0.64
C LEU A 76 -6.86 3.52 -0.37
N LEU A 77 -7.53 2.42 -0.04
CA LEU A 77 -7.65 1.27 -0.93
C LEU A 77 -8.35 1.63 -2.26
N ASP A 78 -9.43 2.42 -2.21
CA ASP A 78 -10.17 2.83 -3.40
C ASP A 78 -9.36 3.79 -4.27
N GLU A 79 -8.69 4.78 -3.66
CA GLU A 79 -7.81 5.72 -4.40
C GLU A 79 -6.62 4.97 -5.03
N LEU A 80 -6.02 4.01 -4.32
CA LEU A 80 -4.95 3.16 -4.89
C LEU A 80 -5.42 2.30 -6.05
N LYS A 81 -6.61 1.70 -5.97
CA LYS A 81 -7.18 0.93 -7.09
C LYS A 81 -7.29 1.81 -8.33
N GLN A 82 -7.83 3.02 -8.21
CA GLN A 82 -8.00 3.94 -9.33
C GLN A 82 -6.66 4.37 -9.95
N LEU A 83 -5.63 4.59 -9.12
CA LEU A 83 -4.31 5.03 -9.60
C LEU A 83 -3.47 3.89 -10.17
N ILE A 84 -3.59 2.67 -9.64
CA ILE A 84 -2.74 1.53 -10.02
C ILE A 84 -3.37 0.66 -11.12
N MET A 85 -4.70 0.53 -11.18
CA MET A 85 -5.37 -0.28 -12.22
C MET A 85 -4.97 0.10 -13.65
N PRO A 86 -4.88 1.39 -14.03
CA PRO A 86 -4.46 1.78 -15.39
C PRO A 86 -3.04 1.33 -15.74
N LEU A 87 -2.15 1.22 -14.75
CA LEU A 87 -0.76 0.82 -14.97
C LEU A 87 -0.60 -0.66 -15.34
N LYS A 88 -1.60 -1.50 -15.05
CA LYS A 88 -1.58 -2.92 -15.44
C LYS A 88 -1.72 -3.14 -16.94
N ASN A 89 -2.28 -2.17 -17.67
CA ASN A 89 -2.56 -2.27 -19.11
C ASN A 89 -1.49 -1.58 -19.98
N ALA A 90 -0.44 -1.05 -19.36
CA ALA A 90 0.62 -0.29 -20.02
C ALA A 90 1.93 -1.10 -20.21
N GLY A 91 1.88 -2.42 -19.99
CA GLY A 91 3.00 -3.35 -20.13
C GLY A 91 2.64 -4.51 -21.03
#